data_AF-A0A2W4KV52-F1
#
_entry.id   AF-A0A2W4KV52-F1
#
_cell.length_a   1.000
_cell.length_b   1.000
_cell.length_c   1.000
_cell.angle_alpha   90.00
_cell.angle_beta   90.00
_cell.angle_gamma   90.00
#
_symmetry.space_group_name_H-M   'P 1'
#
loop_
_entity.id
_entity.type
_entity.pdbx_description
1 polymer ?
#
loop_
_entity_poly.entity_id
_entity_poly.type
_entity_poly.pdbx_seq_one_letter_code
_entity_poly.pdbx_strand_id
1 'polypeptide(L)'
;MRRWRLAGTIGGAALLLAAGLGVAAADTGGATAQVIRCPVVADRLPAVPAAAEAEVLRNLAQLNEQVAEANRRLASSRGQGGPNFVNNAILGPLADKRRAAIERISIAIGRHGPRPTGLEALAPCELAPAGSAVPTEPSSLRAVTS
;
A
#
# COMPACT_ATOMS: atom_id res chain seq x y z
N MET A 1 2.68 25.14 45.45
CA MET A 1 1.43 25.92 45.37
C MET A 1 1.01 25.89 43.90
N ARG A 2 -0.14 25.44 43.39
CA ARG A 2 -1.50 25.10 43.86
C ARG A 2 -1.82 23.69 43.31
N ARG A 3 -1.99 22.62 44.09
CA ARG A 3 -3.21 22.13 44.76
C ARG A 3 -4.54 22.55 44.13
N TRP A 4 -5.01 21.81 43.12
CA TRP A 4 -6.43 21.66 42.80
C TRP A 4 -6.81 20.18 43.01
N ARG A 5 -7.49 19.93 44.14
CA ARG A 5 -8.27 18.73 44.42
C ARG A 5 -9.73 19.12 44.38
N LEU A 6 -10.51 18.51 43.47
CA LEU A 6 -11.96 18.28 43.56
C LEU A 6 -12.16 16.95 42.78
N ALA A 7 -12.23 15.76 43.40
CA ALA A 7 -13.26 15.26 44.30
C ALA A 7 -14.66 15.33 43.68
N GLY A 8 -15.03 14.25 42.98
CA GLY A 8 -16.37 13.98 42.48
C GLY A 8 -16.56 12.47 42.36
N THR A 9 -16.75 11.81 43.50
CA THR A 9 -17.22 10.42 43.57
C THR A 9 -18.72 10.40 43.40
N ILE A 10 -19.23 9.77 42.34
CA ILE A 10 -20.57 9.20 42.32
C ILE A 10 -20.40 7.74 41.97
N GLY A 11 -20.74 6.89 42.94
CA GLY A 11 -20.77 5.45 42.78
C GLY A 11 -21.81 5.03 41.75
N GLY A 12 -21.51 3.93 41.09
CA GLY A 12 -22.40 3.25 40.15
C GLY A 12 -21.73 2.00 39.63
N ALA A 13 -21.62 0.97 40.47
CA ALA A 13 -21.40 -0.38 39.99
C ALA A 13 -22.70 -0.83 39.29
N ALA A 14 -22.76 -0.68 37.97
CA ALA A 14 -23.73 -1.37 37.13
C ALA A 14 -23.05 -2.61 36.54
N LEU A 15 -23.07 -3.71 37.31
CA LEU A 15 -22.91 -5.05 36.76
C LEU A 15 -24.18 -5.36 35.96
N LEU A 16 -24.15 -5.09 34.65
CA LEU A 16 -25.13 -5.61 33.70
C LEU A 16 -24.47 -6.75 32.93
N LEU A 17 -24.93 -7.97 33.24
CA LEU A 17 -24.73 -9.15 32.41
C LEU A 17 -25.62 -9.04 31.17
N ALA A 18 -25.01 -9.33 30.01
CA ALA A 18 -25.60 -9.61 28.70
C ALA A 18 -26.02 -8.45 27.78
N ALA A 19 -25.71 -8.69 26.49
CA ALA A 19 -26.04 -7.95 25.26
C ALA A 19 -25.11 -6.79 24.87
N GLY A 20 -24.60 -6.88 23.63
CA GLY A 20 -23.48 -6.11 23.11
C GLY A 20 -23.72 -4.61 23.05
N LEU A 21 -22.71 -3.87 23.47
CA LEU A 21 -22.62 -2.42 23.33
C LEU A 21 -21.42 -2.13 22.43
N GLY A 22 -21.72 -1.89 21.16
CA GLY A 22 -20.77 -1.40 20.18
C GLY A 22 -20.18 -0.09 20.69
N VAL A 23 -18.85 -0.06 20.81
CA VAL A 23 -18.12 1.20 20.92
C VAL A 23 -18.46 2.03 19.68
N ALA A 24 -19.13 3.16 19.89
CA ALA A 24 -19.44 4.12 18.84
C ALA A 24 -18.14 4.55 18.17
N ALA A 25 -17.97 4.18 16.90
CA ALA A 25 -16.92 4.74 16.07
C ALA A 25 -17.13 6.25 16.03
N ALA A 26 -16.10 7.01 16.41
CA ALA A 26 -16.08 8.44 16.17
C ALA A 26 -16.06 8.67 14.65
N ASP A 27 -17.22 8.95 14.07
CA ASP A 27 -17.36 9.43 12.70
C ASP A 27 -16.73 10.82 12.60
N THR A 28 -15.42 10.82 12.36
CA THR A 28 -14.64 12.02 12.12
C THR A 28 -14.69 12.31 10.63
N GLY A 29 -15.72 13.04 10.20
CA GLY A 29 -15.76 13.83 8.97
C GLY A 29 -15.43 13.11 7.66
N GLY A 30 -16.45 12.60 6.97
CA GLY A 30 -16.74 12.81 5.53
C GLY A 30 -15.70 12.55 4.44
N ALA A 31 -14.46 12.15 4.74
CA ALA A 31 -13.47 11.74 3.76
C ALA A 31 -13.57 10.23 3.59
N THR A 32 -14.03 9.78 2.42
CA THR A 32 -13.95 8.37 2.06
C THR A 32 -12.50 7.90 2.22
N ALA A 33 -12.31 6.83 2.99
CA ALA A 33 -10.99 6.23 3.12
C ALA A 33 -10.47 5.88 1.71
N GLN A 34 -9.23 6.25 1.42
CA GLN A 34 -8.57 5.94 0.15
C GLN A 34 -7.42 4.95 0.35
N VAL A 35 -7.13 4.20 -0.72
CA VAL A 35 -6.00 3.28 -0.85
C VAL A 35 -5.28 3.54 -2.16
N ILE A 36 -4.02 3.13 -2.22
CA ILE A 36 -3.19 3.20 -3.42
C ILE A 36 -3.28 1.87 -4.17
N ARG A 37 -3.59 1.94 -5.46
CA ARG A 37 -3.59 0.81 -6.39
C ARG A 37 -2.52 1.03 -7.45
N CYS A 38 -1.78 -0.02 -7.76
CA CYS A 38 -0.75 0.01 -8.78
C CYS A 38 -1.02 -1.09 -9.80
N PRO A 39 -0.64 -0.89 -11.08
CA PRO A 39 -0.64 -1.97 -12.05
C PRO A 39 0.21 -3.15 -11.59
N VAL A 40 -0.27 -4.37 -11.84
CA VAL A 40 0.49 -5.60 -11.61
C VAL A 40 1.50 -5.75 -12.75
N VAL A 41 2.78 -5.83 -12.39
CA VAL A 41 3.87 -5.93 -13.35
C VAL A 41 3.96 -7.34 -13.90
N ALA A 42 3.72 -8.34 -13.06
CA ALA A 42 3.78 -9.74 -13.45
C ALA A 42 2.89 -10.09 -14.65
N ASP A 43 1.69 -9.49 -14.75
CA ASP A 43 0.72 -9.69 -15.85
C ASP A 43 1.25 -9.22 -17.22
N ARG A 44 2.34 -8.45 -17.25
CA ARG A 44 2.95 -7.91 -18.47
C ARG A 44 4.34 -8.47 -18.74
N LEU A 45 4.84 -9.36 -17.88
CA LEU A 45 6.15 -9.96 -18.08
C LEU A 45 6.11 -11.00 -19.22
N PRO A 46 7.16 -11.05 -20.07
CA PRO A 46 7.33 -12.18 -20.97
C PRO A 46 7.72 -13.44 -20.18
N ALA A 47 7.96 -14.54 -20.89
CA ALA A 47 8.56 -15.74 -20.28
C ALA A 47 9.87 -15.38 -19.55
N VAL A 48 9.90 -15.65 -18.25
CA VAL A 48 11.06 -15.37 -17.39
C VAL A 48 12.03 -16.55 -17.48
N PRO A 49 13.31 -16.32 -17.84
CA PRO A 49 14.32 -17.38 -17.82
C PRO A 49 14.51 -17.95 -16.42
N ALA A 50 14.69 -19.28 -16.30
CA ALA A 50 14.87 -19.97 -15.01
C ALA A 50 15.97 -19.35 -14.13
N ALA A 51 17.07 -18.88 -14.76
CA ALA A 51 18.17 -18.22 -14.07
C ALA A 51 17.80 -16.85 -13.46
N ALA A 52 16.78 -16.17 -13.98
CA ALA A 52 16.34 -14.85 -13.53
C ALA A 52 15.23 -14.91 -12.47
N GLU A 53 14.54 -16.05 -12.32
CA GLU A 53 13.29 -16.14 -11.53
C GLU A 53 13.42 -15.62 -10.11
N ALA A 54 14.47 -16.02 -9.39
CA ALA A 54 14.67 -15.61 -8.01
C ALA A 54 14.92 -14.10 -7.89
N GLU A 55 15.62 -13.49 -8.86
CA GLU A 55 15.83 -12.03 -8.87
C GLU A 55 14.53 -11.30 -9.22
N VAL A 56 13.77 -11.78 -10.21
CA VAL A 56 12.47 -11.20 -10.58
C VAL A 56 11.51 -11.24 -9.39
N LEU A 57 11.35 -12.40 -8.73
CA LEU A 57 10.47 -12.56 -7.57
C LEU A 57 10.82 -11.63 -6.40
N ARG A 58 12.12 -11.43 -6.11
CA ARG A 58 12.55 -10.46 -5.08
C ARG A 58 12.13 -9.03 -5.43
N ASN A 59 12.27 -8.64 -6.69
CA ASN A 59 11.84 -7.31 -7.14
C ASN A 59 10.31 -7.15 -7.12
N LEU A 60 9.55 -8.19 -7.49
CA LEU A 60 8.09 -8.23 -7.39
C LEU A 60 7.63 -8.10 -5.92
N ALA A 61 8.27 -8.80 -4.99
CA ALA A 61 8.01 -8.63 -3.56
C ALA A 61 8.31 -7.20 -3.09
N GLN A 62 9.41 -6.61 -3.55
CA GLN A 62 9.74 -5.22 -3.23
C GLN A 62 8.69 -4.22 -3.76
N LEU A 63 8.07 -4.46 -4.92
CA LEU A 63 6.98 -3.64 -5.41
C LEU A 63 5.79 -3.66 -4.42
N ASN A 64 5.43 -4.83 -3.89
CA ASN A 64 4.37 -4.95 -2.88
C ASN A 64 4.71 -4.18 -1.60
N GLU A 65 5.95 -4.27 -1.11
CA GLU A 65 6.41 -3.53 0.07
C GLU A 65 6.32 -2.01 -0.10
N GLN A 66 6.72 -1.51 -1.28
CA GLN A 66 6.64 -0.08 -1.62
C GLN A 66 5.19 0.43 -1.58
N VAL A 67 4.25 -0.36 -2.09
CA VAL A 67 2.81 -0.04 -2.06
C VAL A 67 2.26 -0.08 -0.64
N ALA A 68 2.66 -1.07 0.17
CA ALA A 68 2.24 -1.16 1.56
C ALA A 68 2.74 0.05 2.38
N GLU A 69 4.00 0.47 2.18
CA GLU A 69 4.56 1.66 2.82
C GLU A 69 3.84 2.94 2.39
N ALA A 70 3.57 3.10 1.09
CA ALA A 70 2.84 4.25 0.61
C ALA A 70 1.41 4.31 1.17
N ASN A 71 0.73 3.17 1.31
CA ASN A 71 -0.59 3.08 1.94
C ASN A 71 -0.56 3.43 3.44
N ARG A 72 0.44 2.96 4.19
CA ARG A 72 0.65 3.37 5.60
C ARG A 72 0.82 4.88 5.70
N ARG A 73 1.64 5.45 4.82
CA ARG A 73 1.88 6.88 4.78
C ARG A 73 0.62 7.67 4.42
N LEU A 74 -0.14 7.23 3.41
CA LEU A 74 -1.43 7.82 3.06
C LEU A 74 -2.41 7.84 4.25
N ALA A 75 -2.48 6.75 5.00
CA ALA A 75 -3.32 6.67 6.20
C ALA A 75 -2.86 7.63 7.30
N SER A 76 -1.55 7.75 7.53
CA SER A 76 -0.97 8.62 8.56
C SER A 76 -1.01 10.12 8.23
N SER A 77 -1.11 10.48 6.95
CA SER A 77 -1.08 11.87 6.47
C SER A 77 -2.47 12.46 6.22
N ARG A 78 -3.55 11.83 6.69
CA ARG A 78 -4.91 12.35 6.55
C ARG A 78 -5.03 13.72 7.25
N GLY A 79 -5.56 14.71 6.52
CA GLY A 79 -5.68 16.09 7.01
C GLY A 79 -4.36 16.88 7.07
N GLN A 80 -3.27 16.34 6.54
CA GLN A 80 -1.97 17.01 6.48
C GLN A 80 -1.62 17.42 5.04
N GLY A 81 -1.01 18.61 4.90
CA GLY A 81 -0.55 19.13 3.62
C GLY A 81 -1.64 19.78 2.76
N GLY A 82 -1.21 20.50 1.72
CA GLY A 82 -2.11 21.15 0.77
C GLY A 82 -2.71 20.16 -0.26
N PRO A 83 -3.54 20.66 -1.21
CA PRO A 83 -4.29 19.83 -2.15
C PRO A 83 -3.45 18.83 -2.97
N ASN A 84 -2.16 19.12 -3.18
CA ASN A 84 -1.25 18.29 -3.98
C ASN A 84 -0.33 17.38 -3.15
N PHE A 85 -0.48 17.32 -1.82
CA PHE A 85 0.45 16.60 -0.95
C PHE A 85 0.55 15.12 -1.32
N VAL A 86 -0.58 14.44 -1.53
CA VAL A 86 -0.58 13.00 -1.87
C VAL A 86 0.15 12.75 -3.18
N ASN A 87 -0.09 13.57 -4.20
CA ASN A 87 0.56 13.45 -5.50
C ASN A 87 2.08 13.65 -5.39
N ASN A 88 2.51 14.75 -4.77
CA ASN A 88 3.92 15.15 -4.74
C ASN A 88 4.74 14.33 -3.75
N ALA A 89 4.15 14.04 -2.60
CA ALA A 89 4.88 13.45 -1.50
C ALA A 89 4.74 11.92 -1.55
N ILE A 90 3.60 11.35 -1.93
CA ILE A 90 3.33 9.91 -1.83
C ILE A 90 3.43 9.23 -3.21
N LEU A 91 2.58 9.63 -4.16
CA LEU A 91 2.48 8.95 -5.46
C LEU A 91 3.72 9.16 -6.33
N GLY A 92 4.28 10.38 -6.37
CA GLY A 92 5.51 10.67 -7.12
C GLY A 92 6.70 9.79 -6.66
N PRO A 93 7.11 9.85 -5.39
CA PRO A 93 8.19 9.01 -4.88
C PRO A 93 7.90 7.51 -4.95
N LEU A 94 6.63 7.09 -4.87
CA LEU A 94 6.25 5.70 -5.10
C LEU A 94 6.50 5.29 -6.56
N ALA A 95 6.08 6.11 -7.52
CA ALA A 95 6.28 5.86 -8.94
C ALA A 95 7.77 5.73 -9.29
N ASP A 96 8.64 6.57 -8.72
CA ASP A 96 10.08 6.49 -8.95
C ASP A 96 10.70 5.21 -8.38
N LYS A 97 10.32 4.84 -7.14
CA LYS A 97 10.78 3.59 -6.51
C LYS A 97 10.32 2.35 -7.29
N ARG A 98 9.07 2.36 -7.77
CA ARG A 98 8.53 1.28 -8.59
C ARG A 98 9.24 1.19 -9.93
N ARG A 99 9.46 2.33 -10.61
CA ARG A 99 10.22 2.39 -11.87
C ARG A 99 11.61 1.77 -11.72
N ALA A 100 12.31 2.10 -10.64
CA ALA A 100 13.62 1.53 -10.36
C ALA A 100 13.59 0.01 -10.09
N ALA A 101 12.51 -0.52 -9.50
CA ALA A 101 12.34 -1.96 -9.32
C ALA A 101 11.94 -2.68 -10.62
N ILE A 102 11.07 -2.07 -11.43
CA ILE A 102 10.68 -2.57 -12.75
C ILE A 102 11.90 -2.62 -13.70
N GLU A 103 12.71 -1.56 -13.71
CA GLU A 103 13.96 -1.51 -14.47
C GLU A 103 14.90 -2.67 -14.08
N ARG A 104 15.01 -2.98 -12.78
CA ARG A 104 15.79 -4.13 -12.31
C ARG A 104 15.23 -5.46 -12.77
N ILE A 105 13.91 -5.62 -12.86
CA ILE A 105 13.26 -6.81 -13.44
C ILE A 105 13.64 -6.93 -14.92
N SER A 106 13.50 -5.84 -15.69
CA SER A 106 13.88 -5.81 -17.10
C SER A 106 15.35 -6.20 -17.31
N ILE A 107 16.26 -5.63 -16.50
CA ILE A 107 17.69 -5.98 -16.53
C ILE A 107 17.90 -7.47 -16.20
N ALA A 108 17.28 -7.99 -15.14
CA ALA A 108 17.45 -9.38 -14.70
C ALA A 108 17.08 -10.37 -15.81
N ILE A 109 15.95 -10.14 -16.49
CA ILE A 109 15.52 -10.94 -17.63
C ILE A 109 16.50 -10.77 -18.80
N GLY A 110 16.90 -9.53 -19.09
CA GLY A 110 17.81 -9.18 -20.19
C GLY A 110 19.23 -9.79 -20.09
N ARG A 111 19.67 -10.20 -18.89
CA ARG A 111 20.95 -10.92 -18.72
C ARG A 111 20.89 -12.36 -19.22
N HIS A 112 19.70 -12.94 -19.34
CA HIS A 112 19.49 -14.36 -19.65
C HIS A 112 18.56 -14.58 -20.85
N GLY A 113 18.15 -13.52 -21.54
CA GLY A 113 17.26 -13.56 -22.69
C GLY A 113 16.96 -12.16 -23.25
N PRO A 114 15.99 -12.02 -24.16
CA PRO A 114 15.58 -10.71 -24.67
C PRO A 114 15.06 -9.82 -23.53
N ARG A 115 15.62 -8.62 -23.43
CA ARG A 115 15.20 -7.64 -22.43
C ARG A 115 13.78 -7.12 -22.75
N PRO A 116 12.81 -7.19 -21.83
CA PRO A 116 11.51 -6.56 -22.03
C PRO A 116 11.64 -5.03 -22.03
N THR A 117 10.76 -4.37 -22.78
CA THR A 117 10.71 -2.91 -22.91
C THR A 117 9.31 -2.39 -22.58
N GLY A 118 9.22 -1.15 -22.11
CA GLY A 118 7.95 -0.47 -21.85
C GLY A 118 7.25 -0.86 -20.55
N LEU A 119 7.87 -1.70 -19.71
CA LEU A 119 7.31 -2.07 -18.40
C LEU A 119 7.27 -0.86 -17.44
N GLU A 120 8.12 0.14 -17.66
CA GLU A 120 8.24 1.34 -16.83
C GLU A 120 6.96 2.19 -16.85
N ALA A 121 6.10 1.98 -17.85
CA ALA A 121 4.76 2.57 -17.92
C ALA A 121 3.81 2.04 -16.82
N LEU A 122 4.15 0.93 -16.16
CA LEU A 122 3.40 0.33 -15.04
C LEU A 122 3.82 0.88 -13.66
N ALA A 123 4.80 1.79 -13.65
CA ALA A 123 5.30 2.39 -12.42
C ALA A 123 4.29 3.31 -11.71
N PRO A 124 3.54 4.19 -12.42
CA PRO A 124 2.57 5.06 -11.78
C PRO A 124 1.48 4.29 -11.03
N CYS A 125 1.06 4.82 -9.89
CA CYS A 125 -0.03 4.30 -9.08
C CYS A 125 -1.10 5.37 -8.88
N GLU A 126 -2.30 4.94 -8.53
CA GLU A 126 -3.47 5.79 -8.42
C GLU A 126 -4.16 5.62 -7.07
N LEU A 127 -4.98 6.60 -6.70
CA LEU A 127 -5.84 6.53 -5.53
C LEU A 127 -7.16 5.85 -5.91
N ALA A 128 -7.67 5.04 -5.00
CA ALA A 128 -8.95 4.38 -5.12
C ALA A 128 -9.70 4.38 -3.78
N PRO A 129 -11.03 4.18 -3.78
CA PRO A 129 -11.79 4.00 -2.55
C PRO A 129 -11.32 2.76 -1.77
N ALA A 130 -11.28 2.84 -0.43
CA ALA A 130 -10.74 1.79 0.46
C ALA A 130 -11.49 0.45 0.47
N GLY A 131 -12.59 0.32 -0.28
CA GLY A 131 -13.27 -0.96 -0.54
C GLY A 131 -12.88 -1.62 -1.88
N SER A 132 -11.98 -1.00 -2.64
CA SER A 132 -11.52 -1.53 -3.92
C SER A 132 -10.48 -2.64 -3.71
N ALA A 133 -10.53 -3.69 -4.54
CA ALA A 133 -9.48 -4.71 -4.54
C ALA A 133 -8.12 -4.07 -4.85
N VAL A 134 -7.14 -4.30 -3.99
CA VAL A 134 -5.75 -3.87 -4.18
C VAL A 134 -5.00 -5.06 -4.78
N PRO A 135 -4.71 -5.06 -6.09
CA PRO A 135 -3.96 -6.14 -6.69
C PRO A 135 -2.51 -6.10 -6.21
N THR A 136 -1.92 -7.28 -6.02
CA THR A 136 -0.55 -7.45 -5.53
C THR A 136 0.24 -8.33 -6.47
N GLU A 137 1.54 -8.12 -6.56
CA GLU A 137 2.42 -9.00 -7.32
C GLU A 137 2.39 -10.43 -6.74
N PRO A 138 2.48 -11.46 -7.59
CA PRO A 138 2.46 -12.84 -7.14
C PRO A 138 3.73 -13.22 -6.38
N SER A 139 3.60 -14.16 -5.45
CA SER A 139 4.73 -14.75 -4.70
C SER A 139 5.42 -15.89 -5.45
N SER A 140 4.89 -16.31 -6.61
CA SER A 140 5.51 -17.32 -7.48
C SER A 140 5.19 -17.05 -8.95
N LEU A 141 6.12 -17.36 -9.86
CA LEU A 141 5.96 -17.10 -11.30
C LEU A 141 5.04 -18.09 -12.02
N ARG A 142 4.61 -19.17 -11.35
CA ARG A 142 3.60 -20.10 -11.88
C ARG A 142 2.26 -19.42 -12.16
N ALA A 143 1.94 -18.39 -11.37
CA ALA A 143 0.76 -17.56 -11.55
C ALA A 143 0.83 -16.66 -12.80
N VAL A 144 2.02 -16.48 -13.39
CA VAL A 144 2.25 -15.64 -14.58
C VAL A 144 2.11 -16.44 -15.87
N THR A 145 2.36 -17.74 -15.82
CA THR A 145 2.34 -18.66 -16.98
C THR A 145 1.01 -19.38 -17.18
N SER A 146 -0.03 -19.03 -16.41
CA SER A 146 -1.38 -19.61 -16.47
C SER A 146 -2.32 -18.66 -17.19
#